data_AF-A0A7K7XQV9-F1
#
_entry.id   AF-A0A7K7XQV9-F1
#
_cell.length_a   1.000
_cell.length_b   1.000
_cell.length_c   1.000
_cell.angle_alpha   90.00
_cell.angle_beta   90.00
_cell.angle_gamma   90.00
#
_symmetry.space_group_name_H-M   'P 1'
#
loop_
_entity.id
_entity.type
_entity.pdbx_description
1 polymer ?
#
loop_
_entity_poly.entity_id
_entity_poly.type
_entity_poly.pdbx_seq_one_letter_code
_entity_poly.pdbx_strand_id
1 'polypeptide(L)' 'MSRKDPCQKQACEIQKCLQANNYMESQCEAVLQEMRKCCARYTKGRSICCSGFEREEREREKV' A
#
# COMPACT_ATOMS: atom_id res chain seq x y z
N MET A 1 -19.27 9.47 -11.11
CA MET A 1 -18.65 8.93 -9.88
C MET A 1 -17.26 8.46 -10.22
N SER A 2 -16.23 9.02 -9.58
CA SER A 2 -14.86 8.53 -9.64
C SER A 2 -14.87 7.04 -9.28
N ARG A 3 -14.32 6.19 -10.16
CA ARG A 3 -14.23 4.75 -9.90
C ARG A 3 -13.42 4.57 -8.61
N LYS A 4 -13.94 3.78 -7.67
CA LYS A 4 -13.27 3.49 -6.40
C LYS A 4 -11.87 2.94 -6.70
N ASP A 5 -10.88 3.45 -5.99
CA ASP A 5 -9.50 2.96 -6.12
C ASP A 5 -9.44 1.50 -5.66
N PRO A 6 -8.89 0.58 -6.47
CA PRO A 6 -8.97 -0.85 -6.20
C PRO A 6 -8.19 -1.30 -4.96
N CYS A 7 -7.22 -0.51 -4.48
CA CYS A 7 -6.42 -0.81 -3.28
C CYS A 7 -6.75 0.12 -2.11
N GLN A 8 -7.82 0.93 -2.21
CA GLN A 8 -8.25 1.81 -1.15
C GLN A 8 -8.55 1.08 0.16
N LYS A 9 -9.10 -0.15 0.09
CA LYS A 9 -9.40 -0.95 1.29
C LYS A 9 -8.13 -1.21 2.09
N GLN A 10 -7.09 -1.74 1.44
CA GLN A 10 -5.81 -2.05 2.07
C GLN A 10 -5.13 -0.78 2.60
N ALA A 11 -5.19 0.33 1.86
CA ALA A 11 -4.67 1.61 2.32
C ALA A 11 -5.35 2.08 3.61
N CYS A 12 -6.67 1.95 3.72
CA CYS A 12 -7.40 2.28 4.95
C CYS A 12 -7.04 1.34 6.11
N GLU A 13 -6.83 0.05 5.86
CA GLU A 13 -6.40 -0.89 6.90
C GLU A 13 -4.99 -0.58 7.42
N ILE A 14 -4.07 -0.11 6.56
CA ILE A 14 -2.75 0.37 6.99
C ILE A 14 -2.92 1.53 7.96
N GLN A 15 -3.74 2.53 7.63
CA GLN A 15 -3.95 3.69 8.50
C GLN A 15 -4.54 3.30 9.85
N LYS A 16 -5.53 2.39 9.87
CA LYS A 16 -6.08 1.86 11.13
C LYS A 16 -5.03 1.12 11.94
N CYS A 17 -4.21 0.28 11.30
CA CYS A 17 -3.16 -0.46 11.98
C CYS A 17 -2.14 0.50 12.60
N LEU A 18 -1.69 1.51 11.85
CA LEU A 18 -0.75 2.51 12.35
C LEU A 18 -1.33 3.26 13.54
N GLN A 19 -2.56 3.72 13.46
CA GLN A 19 -3.22 4.40 14.58
C GLN A 19 -3.31 3.52 15.83
N ALA A 20 -3.63 2.23 15.67
CA ALA A 20 -3.69 1.27 16.78
C ALA A 20 -2.31 0.95 17.39
N ASN A 21 -1.24 1.03 16.60
CA ASN A 21 0.11 0.64 16.99
C ASN A 21 1.06 1.82 17.18
N ASN A 22 0.54 3.02 17.50
CA ASN A 22 1.34 4.24 17.70
C ASN A 22 2.30 4.52 16.52
N TYR A 23 1.83 4.28 15.30
CA TYR A 23 2.55 4.45 14.04
C TYR A 23 3.82 3.60 13.90
N MET A 24 3.96 2.53 14.69
CA MET A 24 5.03 1.54 14.51
C MET A 24 4.74 0.65 13.30
N GLU A 25 5.32 1.00 12.14
CA GLU A 25 5.15 0.25 10.88
C GLU A 25 5.52 -1.23 10.99
N SER A 26 6.51 -1.59 11.81
CA SER A 26 6.93 -2.98 12.04
C SER A 26 5.82 -3.88 12.59
N GLN A 27 4.86 -3.30 13.31
CA GLN A 27 3.67 -4.03 13.80
C GLN A 27 2.58 -4.19 12.73
N CYS A 28 2.69 -3.45 11.61
CA CYS A 28 1.74 -3.44 10.51
C CYS A 28 2.24 -4.16 9.25
N GLU A 29 3.37 -4.87 9.34
CA GLU A 29 4.02 -5.57 8.22
C GLU A 29 3.05 -6.45 7.43
N ALA A 30 2.17 -7.19 8.11
CA ALA A 30 1.18 -8.04 7.45
C ALA A 30 0.22 -7.24 6.54
N VAL A 31 -0.23 -6.07 6.98
CA VAL A 31 -1.15 -5.22 6.20
C VAL A 31 -0.41 -4.52 5.06
N LEU A 32 0.84 -4.11 5.30
CA LEU A 32 1.72 -3.57 4.27
C LEU A 32 1.97 -4.60 3.16
N GLN A 33 2.19 -5.87 3.50
CA GLN A 33 2.33 -6.96 2.53
C GLN A 33 1.05 -7.18 1.71
N GLU A 34 -0.13 -7.12 2.33
CA GLU A 34 -1.39 -7.21 1.59
C GLU A 34 -1.58 -6.02 0.63
N MET A 35 -1.11 -4.83 0.99
CA MET A 35 -1.08 -3.68 0.09
C MET A 35 -0.13 -3.91 -1.08
N ARG A 36 1.09 -4.41 -0.85
CA ARG A 36 2.03 -4.79 -1.92
C ARG A 36 1.41 -5.81 -2.87
N LYS A 37 0.77 -6.86 -2.34
CA LYS A 37 0.03 -7.86 -3.13
C LYS A 37 -1.12 -7.23 -3.91
N CYS A 38 -1.82 -6.25 -3.34
CA CYS A 38 -2.86 -5.53 -4.05
C CYS A 38 -2.28 -4.77 -5.25
N CYS A 39 -1.20 -4.02 -5.03
CA CYS A 39 -0.55 -3.24 -6.08
C CYS A 39 0.02 -4.09 -7.21
N ALA A 40 0.59 -5.26 -6.89
CA ALA A 40 1.12 -6.20 -7.87
C ALA A 40 0.06 -6.79 -8.82
N ARG A 41 -1.24 -6.75 -8.47
CA ARG A 41 -2.34 -7.26 -9.31
C ARG A 41 -2.74 -6.33 -10.45
N TYR A 42 -2.36 -5.05 -10.36
CA TYR A 42 -2.81 -4.03 -11.31
C TYR A 42 -1.62 -3.41 -12.05
N THR A 43 -1.89 -2.87 -13.24
CA THR A 43 -0.90 -2.07 -13.96
C THR A 43 -0.52 -0.83 -13.16
N LYS A 44 0.76 -0.43 -13.21
CA LYS A 44 1.28 0.76 -12.52
C LYS A 44 0.40 1.99 -12.78
N GLY A 45 0.11 2.76 -11.73
CA GLY A 45 -0.75 3.95 -11.80
C GLY A 45 -2.26 3.68 -11.90
N ARG A 46 -2.71 2.42 -11.84
CA ARG A 46 -4.14 2.08 -11.76
C ARG A 46 -4.77 2.47 -10.41
N SER A 47 -3.97 2.43 -9.35
CA SER A 47 -4.34 2.83 -7.99
C SER A 47 -3.42 3.96 -7.56
N ILE A 48 -4.01 5.07 -7.12
CA ILE A 48 -3.27 6.17 -6.48
C ILE A 48 -2.63 5.69 -5.18
N CYS A 49 -3.32 4.81 -4.43
CA CYS A 49 -2.80 4.26 -3.18
C CYS A 49 -1.51 3.45 -3.37
N CYS A 50 -1.30 2.91 -4.58
CA CYS A 50 -0.08 2.16 -4.92
C CYS A 50 1.13 3.03 -5.30
N SER A 51 0.95 4.33 -5.55
CA SER A 51 2.05 5.20 -6.01
C SER A 51 3.29 5.20 -5.10
N GLY A 52 3.09 5.22 -3.78
CA GLY A 52 4.18 5.15 -2.80
C GLY A 52 4.93 3.81 -2.85
N PHE A 53 4.18 2.71 -2.92
CA PHE A 53 4.74 1.35 -3.02
C PHE A 53 5.49 1.13 -4.34
N GLU A 54 4.92 1.57 -5.47
CA GLU A 54 5.57 1.47 -6.77
C GLU A 54 6.89 2.24 -6.86
N ARG A 55 7.01 3.36 -6.13
CA ARG A 55 8.26 4.12 -6.01
C ARG A 55 9.28 3.36 -5.17
N GLU A 56 8.89 2.85 -4.02
CA GLU A 56 9.76 2.09 -3.10
C GLU A 56 10.33 0.83 -3.78
N GLU A 57 9.50 0.07 -4.51
CA GLU A 57 9.96 -1.12 -5.24
C GLU A 57 11.00 -0.76 -6.31
N ARG A 58 10.77 0.34 -7.06
CA ARG A 58 11.72 0.83 -8.07
C ARG A 58 13.04 1.29 -7.44
N GLU A 59 13.01 1.83 -6.23
CA GLU A 59 14.22 2.21 -5.49
C GLU A 59 14.99 0.98 -5.03
N ARG A 60 14.28 -0.06 -4.57
CA ARG A 60 14.87 -1.36 -4.20
C ARG A 60 15.55 -2.07 -5.37
N GLU A 61 14.97 -2.00 -6.57
CA GLU A 61 15.54 -2.59 -7.80
C GLU A 61 16.85 -1.93 -8.26
N LYS A 62 17.19 -0.74 -7.75
CA LYS A 62 18.42 -0.01 -8.11
C LYS A 62 19.62 -0.34 -7.21
N VAL A 63 19.40 -1.06 -6.11
CA VAL A 63 20.42 -1.47 -5.14
C VAL A 63 20.92 -2.85 -5.50
#